data_AF-X0SFA5-F1
#
_entry.id   AF-X0SFA5-F1
#
_cell.length_a   1.000
_cell.length_b   1.000
_cell.length_c   1.000
_cell.angle_alpha   90.00
_cell.angle_beta   90.00
_cell.angle_gamma   90.00
#
_symmetry.space_group_name_H-M   'P 1'
#
loop_
_entity.id
_entity.type
_entity.pdbx_description
1 polymer ?
#
loop_
_entity_poly.entity_id
_entity_poly.type
_entity_poly.pdbx_seq_one_letter_code
_entity_poly.pdbx_strand_id
1 'polypeptide(L)'
;TIQPGATVRPGETFTKTWRLRNNGNIRWNGGYAVAFEGGTLMDGPESIRMPQAEPTMSASVSVVLTAPVLPGHYEATWRPRSPAGHAFGEAMPISFEVMETETYDMLRYLRGDGRAYDMRYTWGDGGVTRVQTQLEIDGAGERFYHVRDSKWVEYWFDQEYIYLGTSTADSRRTYTETSHKGHTGGPWIPRHMALHTFFRRNPIITLRRKDNCQLVNRFSRISWIRLEAVHANVALPGGVVLENVAELAVFDDADGQPNESPSERYLFAEAFGLVAWQGNRGHLVMTRALEPGSVPDNLRETVRCP
;
A
#
# COMPACT_ATOMS: atom_id res chain seq x y z
N THR A 1 7.68 22.64 -2.64
CA THR A 1 7.16 22.67 -1.25
C THR A 1 5.70 23.07 -1.31
N ILE A 2 4.83 22.44 -0.51
CA ILE A 2 3.40 22.79 -0.48
C ILE A 2 3.20 24.15 0.22
N GLN A 3 2.46 25.05 -0.43
CA GLN A 3 2.11 26.37 0.10
C GLN A 3 0.82 26.26 0.94
N PRO A 4 0.62 27.13 1.95
CA PRO A 4 -0.65 27.20 2.66
C PRO A 4 -1.82 27.42 1.69
N GLY A 5 -2.91 26.64 1.85
CA GLY A 5 -4.08 26.72 0.98
C GLY A 5 -3.88 26.11 -0.41
N ALA A 6 -2.77 25.39 -0.64
CA ALA A 6 -2.62 24.59 -1.85
C ALA A 6 -3.70 23.51 -1.92
N THR A 7 -4.05 23.11 -3.14
CA THR A 7 -4.92 21.97 -3.40
C THR A 7 -4.07 20.83 -3.97
N VAL A 8 -4.21 19.63 -3.43
CA VAL A 8 -3.48 18.42 -3.87
C VAL A 8 -4.43 17.27 -4.16
N ARG A 9 -3.95 16.29 -4.92
CA ARG A 9 -4.72 15.07 -5.20
C ARG A 9 -4.72 14.12 -4.00
N PRO A 10 -5.77 13.31 -3.83
CA PRO A 10 -5.79 12.23 -2.83
C PRO A 10 -4.57 11.31 -2.95
N GLY A 11 -3.86 11.03 -1.85
CA GLY A 11 -2.69 10.15 -1.86
C GLY A 11 -1.42 10.74 -2.51
N GLU A 12 -1.44 12.01 -2.96
CA GLU A 12 -0.28 12.66 -3.56
C GLU A 12 0.89 12.76 -2.55
N THR A 13 2.07 12.27 -2.94
CA THR A 13 3.29 12.44 -2.15
C THR A 13 3.95 13.78 -2.46
N PHE A 14 4.31 14.53 -1.43
CA PHE A 14 5.01 15.80 -1.55
C PHE A 14 6.10 15.96 -0.49
N THR A 15 7.10 16.79 -0.81
CA THR A 15 8.17 17.15 0.12
C THR A 15 7.94 18.55 0.69
N LYS A 16 7.84 18.65 2.01
CA LYS A 16 7.86 19.93 2.74
C LYS A 16 9.26 20.20 3.25
N THR A 17 9.80 21.35 2.88
CA THR A 17 11.12 21.82 3.33
C THR A 17 10.94 23.13 4.09
N TRP A 18 11.52 23.19 5.29
CA TRP A 18 11.63 24.41 6.07
C TRP A 18 13.08 24.84 6.15
N ARG A 19 13.35 26.14 5.98
CA ARG A 19 14.67 26.73 6.20
C ARG A 19 14.67 27.38 7.57
N LEU A 20 15.43 26.80 8.50
CA LEU A 20 15.49 27.21 9.90
C LEU A 20 16.80 27.94 10.15
N ARG A 21 16.76 29.00 10.96
CA ARG A 21 17.96 29.71 11.42
C ARG A 21 18.21 29.40 12.89
N ASN A 22 19.44 29.04 13.23
CA ASN A 22 19.86 28.88 14.61
C ASN A 22 20.09 30.26 15.23
N ASN A 23 19.05 30.82 15.87
CA ASN A 23 19.14 32.09 16.58
C ASN A 23 19.62 31.93 18.04
N GLY A 24 19.97 30.71 18.45
CA GLY A 24 20.53 30.44 19.77
C GLY A 24 22.04 30.61 19.83
N ASN A 25 22.62 30.26 20.98
CA ASN A 25 24.06 30.24 21.22
C ASN A 25 24.65 28.81 21.25
N ILE A 26 23.82 27.79 21.08
CA ILE A 26 24.22 26.38 21.06
C ILE A 26 24.12 25.84 19.64
N ARG A 27 25.17 25.15 19.18
CA ARG A 27 25.17 24.43 17.89
C ARG A 27 24.12 23.32 17.89
N TRP A 28 23.37 23.20 16.80
CA TRP A 28 22.56 22.01 16.53
C TRP A 28 23.47 20.83 16.12
N ASN A 29 23.43 19.76 16.91
CA ASN A 29 24.12 18.50 16.64
C ASN A 29 23.13 17.39 16.24
N GLY A 30 23.61 16.15 16.09
CA GLY A 30 22.79 15.02 15.65
C GLY A 30 21.65 14.59 16.59
N GLY A 31 21.55 15.18 17.79
CA GLY A 31 20.47 14.93 18.74
C GLY A 31 19.26 15.85 18.59
N TYR A 32 19.33 16.88 17.75
CA TYR A 32 18.19 17.77 17.49
C TYR A 32 17.30 17.20 16.39
N ALA A 33 15.99 17.40 16.52
CA ALA A 33 15.00 16.89 15.58
C ALA A 33 13.90 17.91 15.30
N VAL A 34 13.23 17.78 14.16
CA VAL A 34 11.89 18.34 13.96
C VAL A 34 10.91 17.20 14.16
N ALA A 35 9.96 17.37 15.07
CA ALA A 35 9.00 16.36 15.45
C ALA A 35 7.57 16.82 15.14
N PHE A 36 6.71 15.86 14.81
CA PHE A 36 5.28 16.10 14.70
C PHE A 36 4.73 16.56 16.06
N GLU A 37 3.94 17.62 16.05
CA GLU A 37 3.33 18.22 17.25
C GLU A 37 1.81 17.97 17.29
N GLY A 38 1.12 17.96 16.15
CA GLY A 38 -0.31 17.66 16.09
C GLY A 38 -0.92 17.80 14.70
N GLY A 39 -2.19 17.43 14.57
CA GLY A 39 -2.94 17.41 13.31
C GLY A 39 -2.95 16.02 12.65
N THR A 40 -2.83 15.98 11.33
CA THR A 40 -2.77 14.75 10.54
C THR A 40 -1.33 14.44 10.15
N LEU A 41 -0.83 13.24 10.47
CA LEU A 41 0.57 12.88 10.25
C LEU A 41 0.93 12.69 8.76
N MET A 42 -0.06 12.44 7.88
CA MET A 42 0.10 12.37 6.42
C MET A 42 1.13 11.33 5.97
N ASP A 43 1.02 10.14 6.54
CA ASP A 43 2.01 9.06 6.44
C ASP A 43 3.47 9.45 6.78
N GLY A 44 3.71 10.62 7.39
CA GLY A 44 5.02 11.07 7.81
C GLY A 44 5.63 10.27 8.96
N PRO A 45 6.94 10.45 9.23
CA PRO A 45 7.60 9.95 10.43
C PRO A 45 7.19 10.78 11.66
N GLU A 46 7.29 10.25 12.88
CA GLU A 46 7.05 11.07 14.09
C GLU A 46 8.12 12.16 14.30
N SER A 47 9.33 11.93 13.80
CA SER A 47 10.42 12.91 13.84
C SER A 47 11.45 12.69 12.74
N ILE A 48 12.13 13.77 12.37
CA ILE A 48 13.28 13.77 11.47
C ILE A 48 14.44 14.51 12.12
N ARG A 49 15.66 14.02 11.92
CA ARG A 49 16.86 14.66 12.44
C ARG A 49 17.08 16.01 11.76
N MET A 50 17.43 17.02 12.55
CA MET A 50 17.83 18.31 12.01
C MET A 50 19.25 18.23 11.44
N PRO A 51 19.53 18.93 10.32
CA PRO A 51 20.91 19.14 9.90
C PRO A 51 21.66 19.97 10.94
N GLN A 52 22.98 19.79 10.98
CA GLN A 52 23.82 20.57 11.88
C GLN A 52 23.85 22.04 11.47
N ALA A 53 23.78 22.95 12.45
CA ALA A 53 23.92 24.39 12.22
C ALA A 53 24.57 25.07 13.42
N GLU A 54 25.62 25.85 13.16
CA GLU A 54 26.23 26.74 14.15
C GLU A 54 25.29 27.91 14.50
N PRO A 55 25.50 28.58 15.64
CA PRO A 55 24.83 29.84 15.95
C PRO A 55 24.86 30.81 14.75
N THR A 56 23.74 31.49 14.52
CA THR A 56 23.44 32.41 13.41
C THR A 56 23.29 31.77 12.02
N MET A 57 23.70 30.51 11.82
CA MET A 57 23.61 29.80 10.54
C MET A 57 22.20 29.27 10.27
N SER A 58 21.89 29.01 9.00
CA SER A 58 20.62 28.39 8.59
C SER A 58 20.83 26.99 8.03
N ALA A 59 19.84 26.12 8.23
CA ALA A 59 19.78 24.77 7.69
C ALA A 59 18.39 24.46 7.14
N SER A 60 18.32 23.65 6.07
CA SER A 60 17.06 23.20 5.48
C SER A 60 16.76 21.78 5.94
N VAL A 61 15.56 21.57 6.47
CA VAL A 61 15.05 20.28 6.91
C VAL A 61 13.83 19.91 6.07
N SER A 62 13.80 18.67 5.58
CA SER A 62 12.77 18.19 4.65
C SER A 62 12.07 16.96 5.20
N VAL A 63 10.75 16.90 5.04
CA VAL A 63 9.92 15.73 5.30
C VAL A 63 9.15 15.36 4.04
N VAL A 64 9.10 14.05 3.74
CA VAL A 64 8.24 13.49 2.70
C VAL A 64 6.93 13.08 3.35
N LEU A 65 5.81 13.56 2.82
CA LEU A 65 4.46 13.33 3.32
C LEU A 65 3.56 12.85 2.19
N THR A 66 2.50 12.14 2.53
CA THR A 66 1.46 11.65 1.61
C THR A 66 0.14 12.27 2.02
N ALA A 67 -0.48 13.02 1.11
CA ALA A 67 -1.79 13.59 1.31
C ALA A 67 -2.80 12.49 1.67
N PRO A 68 -3.73 12.72 2.60
CA PRO A 68 -4.82 11.77 2.87
C PRO A 68 -5.62 11.46 1.61
N VAL A 69 -6.25 10.28 1.61
CA VAL A 69 -7.00 9.79 0.44
C VAL A 69 -8.46 10.25 0.42
N LEU A 70 -8.94 10.80 1.52
CA LEU A 70 -10.26 11.42 1.61
C LEU A 70 -10.14 12.92 1.30
N PRO A 71 -11.10 13.50 0.58
CA PRO A 71 -11.12 14.94 0.30
C PRO A 71 -11.39 15.75 1.57
N GLY A 72 -10.89 16.99 1.59
CA GLY A 72 -11.10 17.95 2.66
C GLY A 72 -9.85 18.69 3.11
N HIS A 73 -10.02 19.51 4.15
CA HIS A 73 -8.96 20.35 4.69
C HIS A 73 -8.10 19.56 5.68
N TYR A 74 -6.79 19.60 5.49
CA TYR A 74 -5.83 18.92 6.37
C TYR A 74 -4.73 19.83 6.84
N GLU A 75 -4.41 19.67 8.13
CA GLU A 75 -3.34 20.40 8.79
C GLU A 75 -2.39 19.48 9.54
N ALA A 76 -1.13 19.88 9.60
CA ALA A 76 -0.11 19.23 10.41
C ALA A 76 0.83 20.28 10.99
N THR A 77 1.12 20.22 12.28
CA THR A 77 2.07 21.11 12.94
C THR A 77 3.32 20.34 13.30
N TRP A 78 4.47 20.88 12.94
CA TRP A 78 5.78 20.34 13.24
C TRP A 78 6.59 21.33 14.06
N ARG A 79 7.44 20.84 14.97
CA ARG A 79 8.23 21.71 15.83
C ARG A 79 9.62 21.16 16.15
N PRO A 80 10.66 22.02 16.20
CA PRO A 80 11.99 21.62 16.66
C PRO A 80 11.97 21.11 18.11
N ARG A 81 12.75 20.06 18.38
CA ARG A 81 12.98 19.47 19.71
C ARG A 81 14.48 19.32 19.99
N SER A 82 14.85 19.68 21.21
CA SER A 82 16.20 19.50 21.74
C SER A 82 16.52 18.01 21.93
N PRO A 83 17.80 17.63 22.16
CA PRO A 83 18.18 16.26 22.49
C PRO A 83 17.48 15.70 23.74
N ALA A 84 17.04 16.57 24.66
CA ALA A 84 16.27 16.20 25.84
C ALA A 84 14.76 16.06 25.57
N GLY A 85 14.31 16.23 24.32
CA GLY A 85 12.90 16.12 23.92
C GLY A 85 12.06 17.39 24.09
N HIS A 86 12.59 18.42 24.74
CA HIS A 86 11.88 19.70 24.91
C HIS A 86 11.70 20.41 23.57
N ALA A 87 10.48 20.85 23.28
CA ALA A 87 10.16 21.66 22.11
C ALA A 87 10.74 23.08 22.23
N PHE A 88 11.16 23.67 21.11
CA PHE A 88 11.68 25.03 21.06
C PHE A 88 11.40 25.67 19.69
N GLY A 89 11.59 26.99 19.60
CA GLY A 89 11.35 27.73 18.36
C GLY A 89 9.87 27.83 17.99
N GLU A 90 9.63 28.29 16.77
CA GLU A 90 8.30 28.49 16.20
C GLU A 90 7.69 27.16 15.73
N ALA A 91 6.37 27.05 15.89
CA ALA A 91 5.60 25.96 15.29
C ALA A 91 5.52 26.16 13.78
N MET A 92 5.61 25.07 13.03
CA MET A 92 5.68 25.08 11.57
C MET A 92 4.47 24.34 11.00
N PRO A 93 3.36 25.04 10.71
CA PRO A 93 2.17 24.42 10.17
C PRO A 93 2.32 24.07 8.69
N ILE A 94 1.59 23.04 8.30
CA ILE A 94 1.26 22.63 6.95
C ILE A 94 -0.28 22.68 6.89
N SER A 95 -0.84 23.25 5.82
CA SER A 95 -2.28 23.41 5.66
C SER A 95 -2.61 23.39 4.16
N PHE A 96 -3.48 22.48 3.74
CA PHE A 96 -3.88 22.28 2.34
C PHE A 96 -5.23 21.58 2.24
N GLU A 97 -5.82 21.67 1.05
CA GLU A 97 -7.06 20.98 0.69
C GLU A 97 -6.73 19.75 -0.17
N VAL A 98 -7.30 18.60 0.17
CA VAL A 98 -7.36 17.45 -0.73
C VAL A 98 -8.60 17.61 -1.59
N MET A 99 -8.41 17.71 -2.92
CA MET A 99 -9.53 17.90 -3.84
C MET A 99 -10.45 16.68 -3.89
N GLU A 100 -11.74 16.95 -4.06
CA GLU A 100 -12.69 15.94 -4.51
C GLU A 100 -12.37 15.55 -5.97
N THR A 101 -12.36 14.25 -6.24
CA THR A 101 -12.11 13.68 -7.55
C THR A 101 -13.02 12.48 -7.73
N GLU A 102 -13.31 12.12 -8.98
CA GLU A 102 -13.94 10.84 -9.26
C GLU A 102 -13.02 9.72 -8.74
N THR A 103 -13.63 8.76 -8.04
CA THR A 103 -12.93 7.61 -7.47
C THR A 103 -13.72 6.34 -7.71
N TYR A 104 -13.00 5.23 -7.65
CA TYR A 104 -13.54 3.89 -7.77
C TYR A 104 -13.36 3.15 -6.43
N ASP A 105 -14.44 2.60 -5.87
CA ASP A 105 -14.36 1.74 -4.68
C ASP A 105 -13.73 0.40 -5.09
N MET A 106 -12.43 0.28 -4.84
CA MET A 106 -11.60 -0.86 -5.18
C MET A 106 -12.03 -2.13 -4.45
N LEU A 107 -12.74 -2.02 -3.32
CA LEU A 107 -13.24 -3.18 -2.59
C LEU A 107 -14.17 -4.03 -3.46
N ARG A 108 -14.95 -3.39 -4.35
CA ARG A 108 -15.84 -4.09 -5.30
C ARG A 108 -15.08 -5.07 -6.18
N TYR A 109 -13.90 -4.67 -6.67
CA TYR A 109 -13.09 -5.47 -7.58
C TYR A 109 -12.26 -6.52 -6.85
N LEU A 110 -11.80 -6.21 -5.63
CA LEU A 110 -10.93 -7.11 -4.87
C LEU A 110 -11.72 -8.18 -4.13
N ARG A 111 -12.92 -7.91 -3.62
CA ARG A 111 -13.65 -8.87 -2.77
C ARG A 111 -14.14 -10.10 -3.54
N GLY A 112 -14.56 -9.92 -4.80
CA GLY A 112 -15.22 -10.96 -5.58
C GLY A 112 -16.51 -11.47 -4.93
N ASP A 113 -17.18 -12.43 -5.57
CA ASP A 113 -18.40 -13.07 -5.03
C ASP A 113 -18.19 -14.48 -4.48
N GLY A 114 -16.93 -14.94 -4.48
CA GLY A 114 -16.54 -16.23 -3.95
C GLY A 114 -16.71 -17.42 -4.88
N ARG A 115 -17.09 -17.23 -6.15
CA ARG A 115 -17.04 -18.32 -7.14
C ARG A 115 -15.60 -18.74 -7.45
N ALA A 116 -15.42 -20.02 -7.74
CA ALA A 116 -14.15 -20.55 -8.20
C ALA A 116 -13.95 -20.34 -9.71
N TYR A 117 -12.70 -20.24 -10.14
CA TYR A 117 -12.31 -20.16 -11.54
C TYR A 117 -10.91 -20.71 -11.74
N ASP A 118 -10.58 -21.02 -12.99
CA ASP A 118 -9.29 -21.56 -13.37
C ASP A 118 -8.44 -20.46 -14.02
N MET A 119 -7.18 -20.35 -13.58
CA MET A 119 -6.17 -19.51 -14.22
C MET A 119 -5.01 -20.36 -14.74
N ARG A 120 -4.29 -19.85 -15.75
CA ARG A 120 -3.12 -20.51 -16.33
C ARG A 120 -2.04 -19.51 -16.71
N TYR A 121 -0.77 -19.91 -16.58
CA TYR A 121 0.33 -19.14 -17.14
C TYR A 121 0.24 -19.09 -18.67
N THR A 122 0.64 -17.96 -19.25
CA THR A 122 0.63 -17.77 -20.71
C THR A 122 1.83 -18.41 -21.40
N TRP A 123 2.84 -18.88 -20.66
CA TRP A 123 4.00 -19.60 -21.16
C TRP A 123 4.07 -21.03 -20.61
N GLY A 124 4.53 -21.97 -21.44
CA GLY A 124 4.75 -23.36 -21.06
C GLY A 124 3.48 -24.15 -20.71
N ASP A 125 3.68 -25.26 -19.99
CA ASP A 125 2.64 -26.16 -19.50
C ASP A 125 2.24 -25.86 -18.05
N GLY A 126 2.44 -24.60 -17.59
CA GLY A 126 2.54 -24.14 -16.19
C GLY A 126 1.38 -24.44 -15.22
N GLY A 127 0.51 -25.38 -15.55
CA GLY A 127 -0.56 -25.91 -14.73
C GLY A 127 -1.77 -25.00 -14.78
N VAL A 128 -2.93 -25.62 -14.64
CA VAL A 128 -4.14 -24.90 -14.25
C VAL A 128 -4.13 -24.79 -12.73
N THR A 129 -4.37 -23.59 -12.23
CA THR A 129 -4.54 -23.34 -10.79
C THR A 129 -5.96 -22.84 -10.55
N ARG A 130 -6.58 -23.30 -9.47
CA ARG A 130 -7.93 -22.87 -9.11
C ARG A 130 -7.85 -21.67 -8.19
N VAL A 131 -8.57 -20.61 -8.51
CA VAL A 131 -8.65 -19.40 -7.70
C VAL A 131 -10.07 -19.19 -7.20
N GLN A 132 -10.17 -18.64 -5.99
CA GLN A 132 -11.43 -18.30 -5.34
C GLN A 132 -11.20 -17.15 -4.35
N THR A 133 -12.13 -16.20 -4.26
CA THR A 133 -12.16 -15.28 -3.12
C THR A 133 -12.96 -15.86 -1.96
N GLN A 134 -12.56 -15.62 -0.72
CA GLN A 134 -13.26 -16.17 0.45
C GLN A 134 -13.45 -15.08 1.49
N LEU A 135 -14.63 -15.03 2.10
CA LEU A 135 -14.98 -14.07 3.14
C LEU A 135 -14.97 -14.75 4.52
N GLU A 136 -14.39 -14.08 5.50
CA GLU A 136 -14.40 -14.50 6.89
C GLU A 136 -14.86 -13.31 7.75
N ILE A 137 -15.92 -13.51 8.51
CA ILE A 137 -16.45 -12.51 9.44
C ILE A 137 -16.32 -13.09 10.84
N ASP A 138 -15.52 -12.45 11.68
CA ASP A 138 -15.30 -12.85 13.06
C ASP A 138 -15.41 -11.65 14.01
N GLY A 139 -15.13 -11.87 15.30
CA GLY A 139 -15.15 -10.80 16.31
C GLY A 139 -14.08 -9.71 16.10
N ALA A 140 -13.11 -9.92 15.21
CA ALA A 140 -12.07 -8.95 14.85
C ALA A 140 -12.42 -8.14 13.59
N GLY A 141 -13.52 -8.47 12.89
CA GLY A 141 -14.05 -7.72 11.76
C GLY A 141 -14.23 -8.57 10.51
N GLU A 142 -14.30 -7.90 9.36
CA GLU A 142 -14.41 -8.55 8.06
C GLU A 142 -13.03 -8.72 7.42
N ARG A 143 -12.67 -9.96 7.09
CA ARG A 143 -11.48 -10.31 6.32
C ARG A 143 -11.89 -11.01 5.04
N PHE A 144 -11.12 -10.81 3.98
CA PHE A 144 -11.28 -11.60 2.76
C PHE A 144 -9.95 -12.10 2.24
N TYR A 145 -10.00 -13.19 1.50
CA TYR A 145 -8.81 -13.93 1.07
C TYR A 145 -8.86 -14.16 -0.43
N HIS A 146 -7.72 -14.04 -1.09
CA HIS A 146 -7.54 -14.56 -2.45
C HIS A 146 -6.83 -15.90 -2.34
N VAL A 147 -7.55 -16.99 -2.64
CA VAL A 147 -7.07 -18.36 -2.44
C VAL A 147 -6.76 -18.99 -3.79
N ARG A 148 -5.49 -19.32 -4.01
CA ARG A 148 -4.98 -20.01 -5.19
C ARG A 148 -4.51 -21.40 -4.81
N ASP A 149 -5.24 -22.41 -5.27
CA ASP A 149 -5.21 -23.79 -4.79
C ASP A 149 -5.39 -23.83 -3.26
N SER A 150 -4.33 -24.07 -2.50
CA SER A 150 -4.36 -24.00 -1.03
C SER A 150 -3.74 -22.72 -0.46
N LYS A 151 -2.98 -21.98 -1.26
CA LYS A 151 -2.27 -20.79 -0.78
C LYS A 151 -3.18 -19.59 -0.82
N TRP A 152 -2.93 -18.62 0.06
CA TRP A 152 -3.83 -17.50 0.23
C TRP A 152 -3.08 -16.20 0.53
N VAL A 153 -3.75 -15.10 0.21
CA VAL A 153 -3.38 -13.74 0.60
C VAL A 153 -4.55 -13.13 1.36
N GLU A 154 -4.26 -12.55 2.52
CA GLU A 154 -5.25 -11.96 3.40
C GLU A 154 -5.38 -10.45 3.21
N TYR A 155 -6.62 -9.98 3.26
CA TYR A 155 -7.00 -8.58 3.18
C TYR A 155 -8.10 -8.23 4.20
N TRP A 156 -8.14 -6.95 4.56
CA TRP A 156 -9.26 -6.29 5.23
C TRP A 156 -9.30 -4.83 4.79
N PHE A 157 -10.27 -4.06 5.27
CA PHE A 157 -10.44 -2.68 4.83
C PHE A 157 -11.06 -1.80 5.93
N ASP A 158 -10.90 -0.50 5.77
CA ASP A 158 -11.69 0.52 6.46
C ASP A 158 -12.28 1.52 5.44
N GLN A 159 -12.52 2.76 5.85
CA GLN A 159 -13.02 3.80 4.95
C GLN A 159 -11.93 4.35 4.02
N GLU A 160 -10.66 4.27 4.42
CA GLU A 160 -9.52 4.87 3.72
C GLU A 160 -8.78 3.86 2.86
N TYR A 161 -8.49 2.66 3.39
CA TYR A 161 -7.58 1.70 2.76
C TYR A 161 -8.14 0.29 2.68
N ILE A 162 -7.62 -0.46 1.71
CA ILE A 162 -7.60 -1.91 1.72
C ILE A 162 -6.20 -2.32 2.16
N TYR A 163 -6.13 -3.10 3.22
CA TYR A 163 -4.89 -3.54 3.86
C TYR A 163 -4.50 -4.91 3.36
N LEU A 164 -3.19 -5.11 3.18
CA LEU A 164 -2.58 -6.41 2.94
C LEU A 164 -2.04 -6.95 4.26
N GLY A 165 -2.38 -8.19 4.58
CA GLY A 165 -1.98 -8.90 5.78
C GLY A 165 -0.92 -9.96 5.53
N THR A 166 -1.27 -11.18 5.94
CA THR A 166 -0.45 -12.38 5.77
C THR A 166 -0.60 -12.96 4.37
N SER A 167 0.49 -13.45 3.77
CA SER A 167 0.46 -14.19 2.50
C SER A 167 1.25 -15.49 2.62
N THR A 168 0.58 -16.59 2.27
CA THR A 168 1.22 -17.90 2.05
C THR A 168 1.52 -18.15 0.57
N ALA A 169 1.10 -17.24 -0.31
CA ALA A 169 1.18 -17.36 -1.77
C ALA A 169 2.61 -17.30 -2.33
N ASP A 170 3.50 -16.59 -1.64
CA ASP A 170 4.81 -16.17 -2.18
C ASP A 170 5.81 -17.33 -2.34
N SER A 171 5.65 -18.40 -1.55
CA SER A 171 6.65 -19.47 -1.47
C SER A 171 6.05 -20.80 -0.98
N ARG A 172 6.74 -21.91 -1.29
CA ARG A 172 6.42 -23.23 -0.71
C ARG A 172 6.93 -23.38 0.73
N ARG A 173 7.96 -22.64 1.13
CA ARG A 173 8.66 -22.81 2.42
C ARG A 173 8.42 -21.68 3.42
N THR A 174 7.99 -20.53 2.93
CA THR A 174 7.86 -19.31 3.74
C THR A 174 6.52 -18.64 3.51
N TYR A 175 6.06 -17.92 4.51
CA TYR A 175 4.94 -16.98 4.42
C TYR A 175 5.44 -15.59 4.81
N THR A 176 4.71 -14.57 4.37
CA THR A 176 5.00 -13.16 4.67
C THR A 176 3.93 -12.59 5.59
N GLU A 177 4.35 -11.75 6.53
CA GLU A 177 3.49 -10.90 7.33
C GLU A 177 3.81 -9.44 6.99
N THR A 178 2.79 -8.70 6.57
CA THR A 178 2.91 -7.27 6.33
C THR A 178 2.64 -6.52 7.63
N SER A 179 3.41 -5.47 7.88
CA SER A 179 3.17 -4.54 8.99
C SER A 179 3.50 -3.11 8.58
N HIS A 180 2.85 -2.13 9.19
CA HIS A 180 3.07 -0.73 8.92
C HIS A 180 2.97 0.07 10.22
N LYS A 181 3.99 0.87 10.51
CA LYS A 181 4.07 1.72 11.73
C LYS A 181 3.77 0.97 13.04
N GLY A 182 4.21 -0.28 13.13
CA GLY A 182 4.02 -1.11 14.33
C GLY A 182 2.66 -1.82 14.42
N HIS A 183 1.75 -1.58 13.47
CA HIS A 183 0.48 -2.28 13.37
C HIS A 183 0.56 -3.48 12.42
N THR A 184 -0.23 -4.51 12.69
CA THR A 184 -0.41 -5.67 11.81
C THR A 184 -1.07 -5.22 10.51
N GLY A 185 -0.56 -5.74 9.39
CA GLY A 185 -0.92 -5.33 8.04
C GLY A 185 -0.35 -3.99 7.63
N GLY A 186 -0.47 -3.69 6.35
CA GLY A 186 -0.09 -2.39 5.81
C GLY A 186 -1.08 -1.95 4.73
N PRO A 187 -1.37 -0.65 4.61
CA PRO A 187 -2.14 -0.11 3.49
C PRO A 187 -1.57 -0.63 2.18
N TRP A 188 -2.38 -1.39 1.44
CA TRP A 188 -1.98 -1.86 0.13
C TRP A 188 -2.37 -0.84 -0.92
N ILE A 189 -3.64 -0.47 -0.96
CA ILE A 189 -4.17 0.58 -1.83
C ILE A 189 -5.22 1.40 -1.06
N PRO A 190 -5.47 2.66 -1.46
CA PRO A 190 -6.68 3.37 -1.03
C PRO A 190 -7.91 2.56 -1.43
N ARG A 191 -8.93 2.55 -0.58
CA ARG A 191 -10.21 1.93 -0.93
C ARG A 191 -10.86 2.67 -2.10
N HIS A 192 -10.80 3.99 -2.09
CA HIS A 192 -11.31 4.84 -3.16
C HIS A 192 -10.12 5.39 -3.95
N MET A 193 -9.92 4.90 -5.17
CA MET A 193 -8.79 5.32 -6.02
C MET A 193 -9.24 6.20 -7.16
N ALA A 194 -8.50 7.29 -7.41
CA ALA A 194 -8.60 8.07 -8.62
C ALA A 194 -7.69 7.49 -9.71
N LEU A 195 -8.10 7.65 -10.99
CA LEU A 195 -7.29 7.22 -12.12
C LEU A 195 -5.97 7.99 -12.18
N HIS A 196 -4.90 7.27 -12.49
CA HIS A 196 -3.56 7.79 -12.73
C HIS A 196 -2.90 8.54 -11.55
N THR A 197 -3.45 8.43 -10.34
CA THR A 197 -2.80 8.94 -9.12
C THR A 197 -2.01 7.83 -8.44
N PHE A 198 -0.74 8.11 -8.14
CA PHE A 198 0.12 7.17 -7.44
C PHE A 198 -0.18 7.16 -5.95
N PHE A 199 -0.31 5.96 -5.39
CA PHE A 199 -0.27 5.69 -3.97
C PHE A 199 1.09 5.10 -3.61
N ARG A 200 1.83 5.78 -2.75
CA ARG A 200 3.10 5.29 -2.21
C ARG A 200 2.85 4.41 -1.00
N ARG A 201 3.43 3.21 -0.96
CA ARG A 201 3.46 2.36 0.24
C ARG A 201 4.88 2.10 0.69
N ASN A 202 5.08 1.99 2.01
CA ASN A 202 6.34 1.58 2.61
C ASN A 202 6.12 0.56 3.75
N PRO A 203 5.57 -0.62 3.45
CA PRO A 203 5.36 -1.66 4.45
C PRO A 203 6.69 -2.29 4.88
N ILE A 204 6.68 -2.82 6.10
CA ILE A 204 7.67 -3.78 6.57
C ILE A 204 7.14 -5.18 6.29
N ILE A 205 7.91 -5.96 5.54
CA ILE A 205 7.63 -7.35 5.22
C ILE A 205 8.48 -8.24 6.13
N THR A 206 7.83 -9.11 6.87
CA THR A 206 8.47 -10.12 7.71
C THR A 206 8.29 -11.49 7.07
N LEU A 207 9.40 -12.12 6.67
CA LEU A 207 9.41 -13.44 6.07
C LEU A 207 9.68 -14.48 7.15
N ARG A 208 8.81 -15.48 7.28
CA ARG A 208 8.93 -16.57 8.26
C ARG A 208 8.84 -17.93 7.58
N ARG A 209 9.44 -18.95 8.20
CA ARG A 209 9.31 -20.34 7.72
C ARG A 209 7.93 -20.90 8.09
N LYS A 210 7.35 -21.69 7.19
CA LYS A 210 6.03 -22.33 7.43
C LYS A 210 6.08 -23.51 8.39
N ASP A 211 7.24 -24.13 8.57
CA ASP A 211 7.44 -25.33 9.40
C ASP A 211 7.62 -25.01 10.89
N ASN A 212 8.18 -23.84 11.21
CA ASN A 212 8.49 -23.49 12.59
C ASN A 212 8.33 -22.00 12.94
N CYS A 213 7.81 -21.18 12.01
CA CYS A 213 7.57 -19.75 12.18
C CYS A 213 8.79 -18.89 12.55
N GLN A 214 9.99 -19.46 12.44
CA GLN A 214 11.23 -18.71 12.65
C GLN A 214 11.38 -17.62 11.61
N LEU A 215 11.88 -16.48 12.09
CA LEU A 215 12.23 -15.34 11.24
C LEU A 215 13.30 -15.75 10.23
N VAL A 216 13.03 -15.51 8.96
CA VAL A 216 14.01 -15.66 7.88
C VAL A 216 14.60 -14.31 7.51
N ASN A 217 13.74 -13.30 7.33
CA ASN A 217 14.17 -11.96 6.97
C ASN A 217 13.11 -10.93 7.38
N ARG A 218 13.51 -9.68 7.58
CA ARG A 218 12.62 -8.55 7.81
C ARG A 218 13.17 -7.32 7.11
N PHE A 219 12.39 -6.75 6.20
CA PHE A 219 12.85 -5.63 5.37
C PHE A 219 11.69 -4.70 5.01
N SER A 220 12.02 -3.46 4.67
CA SER A 220 11.07 -2.50 4.10
C SER A 220 11.16 -2.57 2.58
N ARG A 221 10.04 -2.47 1.88
CA ARG A 221 10.03 -2.34 0.42
C ARG A 221 9.06 -1.24 0.01
N ILE A 222 9.59 -0.12 -0.46
CA ILE A 222 8.78 0.95 -1.03
C ILE A 222 8.30 0.49 -2.41
N SER A 223 7.03 0.72 -2.69
CA SER A 223 6.51 0.63 -4.05
C SER A 223 5.40 1.65 -4.25
N TRP A 224 5.07 1.89 -5.50
CA TRP A 224 4.02 2.81 -5.90
C TRP A 224 2.94 2.05 -6.65
N ILE A 225 1.68 2.34 -6.36
CA ILE A 225 0.55 1.65 -6.96
C ILE A 225 -0.36 2.68 -7.60
N ARG A 226 -0.84 2.40 -8.81
CA ARG A 226 -1.69 3.31 -9.57
C ARG A 226 -2.84 2.54 -10.19
N LEU A 227 -4.04 3.11 -10.10
CA LEU A 227 -5.18 2.66 -10.91
C LEU A 227 -5.00 3.21 -12.32
N GLU A 228 -4.75 2.32 -13.27
CA GLU A 228 -4.50 2.67 -14.67
C GLU A 228 -5.80 2.85 -15.44
N ALA A 229 -6.76 1.97 -15.20
CA ALA A 229 -8.03 1.99 -15.91
C ALA A 229 -9.11 1.22 -15.15
N VAL A 230 -10.36 1.55 -15.44
CA VAL A 230 -11.53 0.74 -15.12
C VAL A 230 -12.27 0.49 -16.43
N HIS A 231 -12.34 -0.78 -16.80
CA HIS A 231 -12.88 -1.24 -18.07
C HIS A 231 -14.28 -1.79 -17.87
N ALA A 232 -15.22 -1.37 -18.72
CA ALA A 232 -16.55 -1.98 -18.75
C ALA A 232 -16.47 -3.46 -19.17
N ASN A 233 -15.56 -3.79 -20.09
CA ASN A 233 -15.28 -5.16 -20.49
C ASN A 233 -13.79 -5.35 -20.84
N VAL A 234 -13.27 -6.55 -20.59
CA VAL A 234 -11.93 -6.98 -21.01
C VAL A 234 -12.02 -8.39 -21.59
N ALA A 235 -11.52 -8.57 -22.80
CA ALA A 235 -11.28 -9.89 -23.38
C ALA A 235 -9.89 -10.39 -22.98
N LEU A 236 -9.84 -11.48 -22.22
CA LEU A 236 -8.59 -12.13 -21.83
C LEU A 236 -8.07 -13.08 -22.93
N PRO A 237 -6.76 -13.34 -22.97
CA PRO A 237 -6.21 -14.39 -23.81
C PRO A 237 -6.89 -15.74 -23.53
N GLY A 238 -7.47 -16.37 -24.56
CA GLY A 238 -8.27 -17.59 -24.43
C GLY A 238 -9.78 -17.38 -24.56
N GLY A 239 -10.25 -16.15 -24.77
CA GLY A 239 -11.62 -15.85 -25.18
C GLY A 239 -12.61 -15.60 -24.03
N VAL A 240 -12.15 -15.63 -22.78
CA VAL A 240 -12.97 -15.21 -21.63
C VAL A 240 -13.17 -13.70 -21.69
N VAL A 241 -14.42 -13.25 -21.64
CA VAL A 241 -14.77 -11.83 -21.55
C VAL A 241 -15.28 -11.57 -20.13
N LEU A 242 -14.73 -10.54 -19.49
CA LEU A 242 -15.07 -10.15 -18.12
C LEU A 242 -15.60 -8.73 -18.12
N GLU A 243 -16.59 -8.49 -17.27
CA GLU A 243 -17.18 -7.17 -17.05
C GLU A 243 -16.57 -6.51 -15.81
N ASN A 244 -16.61 -5.18 -15.77
CA ASN A 244 -16.18 -4.35 -14.64
C ASN A 244 -14.79 -4.77 -14.12
N VAL A 245 -13.75 -4.42 -14.87
CA VAL A 245 -12.37 -4.84 -14.59
C VAL A 245 -11.51 -3.62 -14.27
N ALA A 246 -10.96 -3.58 -13.06
CA ALA A 246 -9.98 -2.58 -12.66
C ALA A 246 -8.56 -3.05 -12.97
N GLU A 247 -7.74 -2.18 -13.55
CA GLU A 247 -6.33 -2.41 -13.85
C GLU A 247 -5.44 -1.62 -12.88
N LEU A 248 -4.69 -2.34 -12.04
CA LEU A 248 -3.68 -1.77 -11.16
C LEU A 248 -2.28 -2.02 -11.72
N ALA A 249 -1.42 -1.03 -11.64
CA ALA A 249 0.00 -1.15 -11.93
C ALA A 249 0.84 -0.87 -10.68
N VAL A 250 1.88 -1.67 -10.47
CA VAL A 250 2.84 -1.54 -9.37
C VAL A 250 4.20 -1.19 -9.93
N PHE A 251 4.83 -0.19 -9.33
CA PHE A 251 6.12 0.35 -9.74
C PHE A 251 7.09 0.23 -8.57
N ASP A 252 8.31 -0.21 -8.87
CA ASP A 252 9.40 -0.14 -7.90
C ASP A 252 9.81 1.32 -7.66
N ASP A 253 10.32 1.60 -6.47
CA ASP A 253 10.83 2.93 -6.10
C ASP A 253 12.22 3.16 -6.72
N ALA A 254 12.41 4.35 -7.27
CA ALA A 254 13.68 4.91 -7.72
C ALA A 254 13.87 6.26 -7.01
N ASP A 255 14.62 6.24 -5.91
CA ASP A 255 14.97 7.42 -5.11
C ASP A 255 13.77 8.27 -4.68
N GLY A 256 12.70 7.61 -4.21
CA GLY A 256 11.49 8.29 -3.76
C GLY A 256 10.56 8.74 -4.88
N GLN A 257 10.72 8.18 -6.09
CA GLN A 257 9.79 8.31 -7.22
C GLN A 257 9.44 6.93 -7.78
N PRO A 258 8.28 6.74 -8.43
CA PRO A 258 8.01 5.53 -9.18
C PRO A 258 8.96 5.40 -10.39
N ASN A 259 9.43 4.18 -10.66
CA ASN A 259 10.10 3.87 -11.94
C ASN A 259 9.22 4.21 -13.14
N GLU A 260 9.85 4.40 -14.31
CA GLU A 260 9.12 4.74 -15.55
C GLU A 260 8.14 3.65 -15.99
N SER A 261 8.51 2.39 -15.79
CA SER A 261 7.69 1.23 -16.17
C SER A 261 7.27 0.43 -14.93
N PRO A 262 6.03 -0.12 -14.92
CA PRO A 262 5.59 -0.95 -13.81
C PRO A 262 6.31 -2.29 -13.81
N SER A 263 6.61 -2.79 -12.61
CA SER A 263 7.15 -4.13 -12.40
C SER A 263 6.06 -5.21 -12.40
N GLU A 264 4.83 -4.83 -12.04
CA GLU A 264 3.67 -5.72 -12.06
C GLU A 264 2.40 -5.01 -12.54
N ARG A 265 1.50 -5.77 -13.16
CA ARG A 265 0.12 -5.35 -13.48
C ARG A 265 -0.87 -6.40 -12.99
N TYR A 266 -2.03 -5.93 -12.55
CA TYR A 266 -3.11 -6.77 -12.04
C TYR A 266 -4.42 -6.34 -12.69
N LEU A 267 -5.23 -7.32 -13.10
CA LEU A 267 -6.63 -7.11 -13.45
C LEU A 267 -7.51 -7.73 -12.36
N PHE A 268 -8.40 -6.92 -11.79
CA PHE A 268 -9.39 -7.34 -10.82
C PHE A 268 -10.80 -7.18 -11.40
N ALA A 269 -11.57 -8.25 -11.48
CA ALA A 269 -12.96 -8.20 -11.95
C ALA A 269 -13.92 -8.27 -10.75
N GLU A 270 -14.97 -7.46 -10.76
CA GLU A 270 -15.93 -7.33 -9.65
C GLU A 270 -16.49 -8.67 -9.14
N ALA A 271 -16.78 -9.61 -10.05
CA ALA A 271 -17.29 -10.93 -9.68
C ALA A 271 -16.22 -11.91 -9.14
N PHE A 272 -14.94 -11.71 -9.44
CA PHE A 272 -13.93 -12.76 -9.31
C PHE A 272 -12.72 -12.41 -8.42
N GLY A 273 -12.44 -11.13 -8.17
CA GLY A 273 -11.13 -10.75 -7.65
C GLY A 273 -10.06 -10.79 -8.76
N LEU A 274 -8.88 -11.36 -8.47
CA LEU A 274 -7.72 -11.33 -9.35
C LEU A 274 -7.87 -12.22 -10.61
N VAL A 275 -8.15 -11.64 -11.77
CA VAL A 275 -8.38 -12.37 -13.02
C VAL A 275 -7.21 -12.36 -13.99
N ALA A 276 -6.24 -11.46 -13.81
CA ALA A 276 -4.96 -11.54 -14.48
C ALA A 276 -3.84 -10.90 -13.65
N TRP A 277 -2.63 -11.43 -13.78
CA TRP A 277 -1.41 -10.85 -13.28
C TRP A 277 -0.32 -10.91 -14.33
N GLN A 278 0.48 -9.86 -14.44
CA GLN A 278 1.67 -9.78 -15.26
C GLN A 278 2.82 -9.27 -14.39
N GLY A 279 3.96 -9.93 -14.46
CA GLY A 279 5.21 -9.44 -13.87
C GLY A 279 6.42 -10.11 -14.50
N ASN A 280 7.60 -9.91 -13.89
CA ASN A 280 8.87 -10.43 -14.43
C ASN A 280 8.94 -11.96 -14.59
N ARG A 281 8.06 -12.72 -13.92
CA ARG A 281 8.00 -14.19 -14.02
C ARG A 281 6.98 -14.68 -15.06
N GLY A 282 6.36 -13.78 -15.81
CA GLY A 282 5.38 -14.09 -16.85
C GLY A 282 3.97 -13.63 -16.50
N HIS A 283 2.97 -14.11 -17.24
CA HIS A 283 1.59 -13.68 -17.08
C HIS A 283 0.72 -14.87 -16.67
N LEU A 284 -0.20 -14.63 -15.74
CA LEU A 284 -1.22 -15.57 -15.27
C LEU A 284 -2.57 -14.97 -15.63
N VAL A 285 -3.41 -15.69 -16.36
CA VAL A 285 -4.72 -15.20 -16.82
C VAL A 285 -5.81 -16.20 -16.53
N MET A 286 -7.01 -15.71 -16.23
CA MET A 286 -8.20 -16.54 -16.13
C MET A 286 -8.53 -17.19 -17.49
N THR A 287 -8.78 -18.49 -17.46
CA THR A 287 -9.10 -19.30 -18.64
C THR A 287 -10.51 -19.88 -18.62
N ARG A 288 -11.14 -19.96 -17.43
CA ARG A 288 -12.48 -20.54 -17.29
C ARG A 288 -13.15 -20.09 -16.00
N ALA A 289 -14.37 -19.55 -16.11
CA ALA A 289 -15.27 -19.38 -14.97
C ALA A 289 -15.93 -20.72 -14.62
N LEU A 290 -16.12 -20.99 -13.32
CA LEU A 290 -16.92 -22.13 -12.86
C LEU A 290 -18.25 -21.60 -12.30
N GLU A 291 -19.31 -22.38 -12.48
CA GLU A 291 -20.60 -22.06 -11.90
C GLU A 291 -20.51 -22.10 -10.37
N PRO A 292 -21.11 -21.15 -9.65
CA PRO A 292 -21.16 -21.18 -8.18
C PRO A 292 -21.64 -22.54 -7.66
N GLY A 293 -20.89 -23.13 -6.73
CA GLY A 293 -21.18 -24.45 -6.14
C GLY A 293 -20.90 -25.68 -7.03
N SER A 294 -20.42 -25.51 -8.27
CA SER A 294 -20.08 -26.64 -9.15
C SER A 294 -18.84 -27.42 -8.71
N VAL A 295 -18.00 -26.82 -7.87
CA VAL A 295 -16.83 -27.43 -7.25
C VAL A 295 -16.80 -27.05 -5.76
N PRO A 296 -16.18 -27.88 -4.90
CA PRO A 296 -15.92 -27.49 -3.53
C PRO A 296 -15.03 -26.26 -3.45
N ASP A 297 -15.20 -25.47 -2.39
CA ASP A 297 -14.33 -24.35 -2.07
C ASP A 297 -12.87 -24.78 -1.91
N ASN A 298 -11.96 -23.89 -2.30
CA ASN A 298 -10.54 -24.07 -2.05
C ASN A 298 -10.27 -24.15 -0.54
N LEU A 299 -9.47 -25.14 -0.12
CA LEU A 299 -9.08 -25.25 1.29
C LEU A 299 -7.81 -24.45 1.55
N ARG A 300 -7.91 -23.38 2.35
CA ARG A 300 -6.75 -22.60 2.79
C ARG A 300 -5.80 -23.47 3.61
N GLU A 301 -4.51 -23.46 3.25
CA GLU A 301 -3.49 -24.11 4.05
C GLU A 301 -3.33 -23.42 5.41
N THR A 302 -3.10 -24.21 6.45
CA THR A 302 -2.83 -23.72 7.80
C THR A 302 -1.32 -23.66 8.03
N VAL A 303 -0.81 -22.49 8.40
CA VAL A 303 0.55 -22.36 8.92
C VAL A 303 0.52 -22.77 10.39
N ARG A 304 1.20 -23.86 10.75
CA ARG A 304 1.28 -24.34 12.14
C ARG A 304 2.60 -23.89 12.74
N CYS A 305 2.53 -22.97 13.70
CA CYS A 305 3.68 -22.61 14.53
C CYS A 305 3.73 -23.53 15.74
N PRO A 306 4.84 -24.26 15.97
CA PRO A 306 5.06 -24.99 17.22
C PRO A 306 5.28 -24.04 18.41
#